data_AF-V8G1T8-F1
#
_entry.id   AF-V8G1T8-F1
#
_cell.length_a   1.000
_cell.length_b   1.000
_cell.length_c   1.000
_cell.angle_alpha   90.00
_cell.angle_beta   90.00
_cell.angle_gamma   90.00
#
_symmetry.space_group_name_H-M   'P 1'
#
loop_
_entity.id
_entity.type
_entity.pdbx_description
1 polymer ?
#
loop_
_entity_poly.entity_id
_entity_poly.type
_entity_poly.pdbx_seq_one_letter_code
_entity_poly.pdbx_strand_id
1 'polypeptide(L)' 'MTNITVSFSANGWRRLPDGRLEHISGLMFKKILNGDVEIVSETLGTFIQNLKKEGVQATQAQKLLAKLAQQAQEHFLGLN' A
#
# COMPACT_ATOMS: atom_id res chain seq x y z
N MET A 1 7.34 -16.13 -21.03
CA MET A 1 7.51 -15.18 -19.91
C MET A 1 6.42 -15.50 -18.91
N THR A 2 6.75 -16.19 -17.81
CA THR A 2 5.77 -16.53 -16.78
C THR A 2 5.50 -15.25 -15.98
N ASN A 3 4.33 -14.63 -16.21
CA ASN A 3 3.85 -13.55 -15.37
C ASN A 3 3.54 -14.16 -14.00
N ILE A 4 4.49 -14.11 -13.07
CA ILE A 4 4.25 -14.53 -11.69
C ILE A 4 3.42 -13.42 -11.04
N THR A 5 2.10 -13.54 -11.17
CA THR A 5 1.18 -12.68 -10.43
C THR A 5 1.30 -13.07 -8.96
N VAL A 6 2.03 -12.27 -8.19
CA VAL A 6 2.18 -12.50 -6.74
C VAL A 6 0.81 -12.30 -6.08
N SER A 7 0.33 -13.33 -5.39
CA SER A 7 -0.94 -13.28 -4.66
C SER A 7 -0.82 -12.41 -3.41
N PHE A 8 -1.94 -11.80 -3.00
CA PHE A 8 -2.03 -11.14 -1.70
C PHE A 8 -1.98 -12.17 -0.56
N SER A 9 -1.27 -11.87 0.52
CA SER A 9 -1.35 -12.59 1.78
C SER A 9 -2.70 -12.34 2.47
N ALA A 10 -3.01 -13.14 3.49
CA ALA A 10 -4.26 -13.05 4.24
C ALA A 10 -4.50 -11.67 4.88
N ASN A 11 -3.43 -10.91 5.16
CA ASN A 11 -3.51 -9.55 5.69
C ASN A 11 -3.64 -8.46 4.60
N GLY A 12 -3.84 -8.84 3.33
CA GLY A 12 -4.12 -7.92 2.23
C GLY A 12 -2.90 -7.27 1.59
N TRP A 13 -1.68 -7.76 1.86
CA TRP A 13 -0.43 -7.23 1.32
C TRP A 13 0.22 -8.16 0.31
N ARG A 14 1.00 -7.61 -0.61
CA ARG A 14 1.95 -8.39 -1.43
C ARG A 14 3.22 -7.61 -1.66
N ARG A 15 4.34 -8.32 -1.79
CA ARG A 15 5.61 -7.75 -2.23
C ARG A 15 5.79 -8.01 -3.73
N LEU A 16 5.99 -6.95 -4.49
CA LEU A 16 6.23 -7.01 -5.93
C LEU A 16 7.71 -7.37 -6.21
N PRO A 17 8.02 -7.91 -7.41
CA PRO A 17 9.40 -8.29 -7.76
C PRO A 17 10.42 -7.15 -7.69
N ASP A 18 9.98 -5.90 -7.81
CA ASP A 18 10.80 -4.69 -7.67
C ASP A 18 10.96 -4.21 -6.22
N GLY A 19 10.47 -4.99 -5.25
CA GLY A 19 10.57 -4.71 -3.82
C GLY A 19 9.48 -3.80 -3.26
N ARG A 20 8.60 -3.23 -4.08
CA ARG A 20 7.45 -2.45 -3.61
C ARG A 20 6.45 -3.31 -2.85
N LEU A 21 5.71 -2.69 -1.94
CA LEU A 21 4.56 -3.30 -1.28
C LEU A 21 3.28 -2.75 -1.89
N GLU A 22 2.32 -3.64 -2.15
CA GLU A 22 0.99 -3.28 -2.59
C GLU A 22 -0.04 -3.82 -1.61
N HIS A 23 -0.98 -2.98 -1.22
CA HIS A 23 -2.16 -3.37 -0.46
C HIS A 23 -3.33 -3.64 -1.41
N ILE A 24 -4.27 -4.52 -1.01
CA ILE A 24 -5.45 -4.89 -1.82
C ILE A 24 -6.33 -3.71 -2.23
N SER A 25 -6.20 -2.56 -1.54
CA SER A 25 -6.82 -1.29 -1.95
C SER A 25 -6.21 -0.67 -3.21
N GLY A 26 -5.16 -1.27 -3.77
CA GLY A 26 -4.39 -0.77 -4.91
C GLY A 26 -3.33 0.28 -4.55
N LEU A 27 -3.18 0.61 -3.26
CA LEU A 27 -2.18 1.57 -2.80
C LEU A 27 -0.80 0.90 -2.70
N MET A 28 0.22 1.54 -3.26
CA MET A 28 1.59 1.01 -3.25
C MET A 28 2.55 1.89 -2.44
N PHE A 29 3.53 1.23 -1.83
CA PHE A 29 4.59 1.83 -1.03
C PHE A 29 5.95 1.33 -1.48
N LYS A 30 6.94 2.22 -1.45
CA LYS A 30 8.35 1.89 -1.64
C LYS A 30 9.15 2.29 -0.41
N LYS A 31 10.22 1.55 -0.13
CA LYS A 31 11.17 1.90 0.92
C LYS A 31 12.05 3.04 0.42
N ILE A 32 12.27 4.05 1.25
CA ILE A 32 13.25 5.11 0.98
C ILE A 32 14.45 4.97 1.93
N LEU A 33 15.51 5.73 1.65
CA LEU A 33 16.68 5.80 2.52
C LEU A 33 16.24 6.22 3.93
N ASN A 34 16.80 5.59 4.97
CA ASN A 34 16.49 5.74 6.41
C ASN A 34 15.35 4.85 6.97
N GLY A 35 14.77 3.95 6.18
CA GLY A 35 13.79 2.99 6.71
C GLY A 35 12.35 3.51 6.76
N ASP A 36 12.12 4.73 6.27
CA ASP A 36 10.80 5.27 6.01
C ASP A 36 10.20 4.71 4.73
N VAL A 37 8.90 4.95 4.55
CA VAL A 37 8.13 4.54 3.37
C VAL A 37 7.59 5.74 2.64
N GLU A 38 7.57 5.64 1.32
CA GLU A 38 6.96 6.64 0.44
C GLU A 38 5.83 5.98 -0.36
N ILE A 39 4.71 6.69 -0.49
CA ILE A 39 3.59 6.27 -1.34
C ILE A 39 3.99 6.43 -2.81
N VAL A 40 3.70 5.43 -3.64
CA VAL A 40 3.82 5.57 -5.10
C VAL A 40 2.70 6.48 -5.58
N SER A 41 3.04 7.72 -5.96
CA SER A 41 2.09 8.80 -6.21
C SER A 41 1.00 8.45 -7.23
N GLU A 42 1.34 7.66 -8.24
CA GLU A 42 0.42 7.16 -9.28
C GLU A 42 -0.74 6.31 -8.71
N THR A 43 -0.50 5.64 -7.58
CA THR A 43 -1.50 4.77 -6.94
C THR A 43 -2.41 5.52 -5.96
N LEU A 44 -1.97 6.69 -5.47
CA LEU A 44 -2.73 7.50 -4.52
C LEU A 44 -4.03 8.02 -5.11
N GLY A 45 -4.00 8.46 -6.37
CA GLY A 45 -5.18 8.96 -7.07
C GLY A 45 -6.27 7.89 -7.17
N THR A 46 -5.91 6.69 -7.63
CA THR A 46 -6.82 5.54 -7.73
C THR A 46 -7.38 5.14 -6.36
N PHE A 47 -6.53 5.08 -5.34
CA PHE A 47 -6.94 4.79 -3.97
C PHE A 47 -8.00 5.78 -3.47
N ILE A 48 -7.76 7.09 -3.59
CA ILE A 48 -8.71 8.13 -3.16
C ILE A 48 -10.02 8.05 -3.96
N GLN A 49 -9.97 7.81 -5.27
CA GLN A 49 -11.17 7.68 -6.10
C GLN A 49 -12.00 6.46 -5.71
N ASN A 50 -11.37 5.33 -5.39
CA ASN A 50 -12.08 4.14 -4.93
C ASN A 50 -12.76 4.37 -3.58
N LEU A 51 -12.05 4.95 -2.61
CA LEU A 51 -12.64 5.31 -1.32
C LEU A 51 -13.83 6.26 -1.47
N LYS A 52 -13.72 7.25 -2.38
CA LYS A 52 -14.82 8.17 -2.67
C LYS A 52 -16.04 7.45 -3.25
N LYS A 53 -15.85 6.47 -4.15
CA LYS A 53 -16.94 5.65 -4.71
C LYS A 53 -17.62 4.79 -3.64
N GLU A 54 -16.89 4.36 -2.63
CA GLU A 54 -17.41 3.61 -1.47
C GLU A 54 -18.07 4.52 -0.43
N GLY A 55 -18.14 5.83 -0.65
CA GLY A 55 -18.75 6.79 0.28
C GLY A 55 -17.88 7.11 1.51
N VAL A 56 -16.59 6.77 1.47
CA VAL A 56 -15.65 7.04 2.57
C VAL A 56 -15.37 8.54 2.65
N GLN A 57 -15.49 9.09 3.86
CA GLN A 57 -15.23 10.51 4.09
C GLN A 57 -13.73 10.82 4.04
N ALA A 58 -13.36 12.04 3.67
CA ALA A 58 -11.96 12.46 3.55
C ALA A 58 -11.14 12.20 4.84
N THR A 59 -11.75 12.44 6.01
CA THR A 59 -11.11 12.20 7.32
C THR A 59 -10.85 10.71 7.58
N GLN A 60 -11.75 9.83 7.16
CA GLN A 60 -11.57 8.38 7.24
C GLN A 60 -10.51 7.90 6.25
N ALA A 61 -10.51 8.44 5.03
CA ALA A 61 -9.49 8.15 4.02
C ALA A 61 -8.08 8.52 4.51
N GLN A 62 -7.93 9.69 5.15
CA GLN A 62 -6.66 10.10 5.76
C GLN A 62 -6.20 9.16 6.88
N LYS A 63 -7.12 8.75 7.77
CA LYS A 63 -6.80 7.78 8.83
C LYS A 63 -6.38 6.43 8.26
N LEU A 64 -7.08 5.95 7.23
CA LEU A 64 -6.71 4.71 6.55
C LEU A 64 -5.35 4.83 5.88
N LEU A 65 -5.06 5.94 5.21
CA LEU A 65 -3.76 6.19 4.58
C LEU A 65 -2.62 6.13 5.59
N ALA A 66 -2.76 6.79 6.74
CA ALA A 66 -1.77 6.78 7.81
C ALA A 66 -1.54 5.36 8.37
N LYS A 67 -2.62 4.60 8.58
CA LYS A 67 -2.53 3.21 9.03
C LYS A 67 -1.81 2.31 8.03
N LEU A 68 -2.11 2.45 6.74
CA LEU A 68 -1.45 1.67 5.68
C LEU A 68 0.03 2.04 5.55
N ALA A 69 0.39 3.31 5.71
CA ALA A 69 1.80 3.73 5.72
C ALA A 69 2.57 3.09 6.89
N GLN A 70 1.98 3.09 8.09
CA GLN A 70 2.59 2.42 9.26
C GLN A 70 2.78 0.92 9.01
N GLN A 71 1.76 0.22 8.52
CA GLN A 71 1.84 -1.21 8.21
C GLN A 71 2.88 -1.51 7.13
N ALA A 72 3.00 -0.66 6.11
CA ALA A 72 4.03 -0.79 5.09
C ALA A 72 5.44 -0.67 5.71
N GLN A 73 5.63 0.27 6.64
CA GLN A 73 6.91 0.42 7.35
C GLN A 73 7.26 -0.84 8.16
N GLU A 74 6.32 -1.36 8.94
CA GLU A 74 6.48 -2.61 9.69
C GLU A 74 6.84 -3.80 8.77
N HIS A 75 6.19 -3.90 7.60
CA HIS A 75 6.53 -4.91 6.59
C HIS A 75 7.95 -4.76 6.01
N PHE A 76 8.49 -3.55 5.90
CA PHE A 76 9.88 -3.32 5.46
C PHE A 76 10.91 -3.53 6.57
N LEU A 77 10.49 -3.49 7.83
CA LEU A 77 11.31 -3.81 9.00
C LEU A 77 11.24 -5.30 9.38
N GLY A 78 10.32 -6.08 8.79
CA GLY A 78 10.12 -7.49 9.13
C GLY A 78 9.39 -7.71 10.45
N LEU A 79 8.59 -6.72 10.88
CA LEU A 79 7.86 -6.72 12.15
C LEU A 79 6.41 -7.23 12.01
N ASN A 80 6.01 -7.62 10.79
CA ASN A 80 4.66 -8.09 10.41
C ASN A 80 4.72 -9.41 9.65
#